data_AF-A0ABD2N390-F1
#
_entry.id   AF-A0ABD2N390-F1
#
_cell.length_a   1.000
_cell.length_b   1.000
_cell.length_c   1.000
_cell.angle_alpha   90.00
_cell.angle_beta   90.00
_cell.angle_gamma   90.00
#
_symmetry.space_group_name_H-M   'P 1'
#
loop_
_entity.id
_entity.type
_entity.pdbx_description
1 polymer ?
#
loop_
_entity_poly.entity_id
_entity_poly.type
_entity_poly.pdbx_seq_one_letter_code
_entity_poly.pdbx_strand_id
1 'polypeptide(L)'
;MIKANNKAELNILHHAQGSPQPDEESSTASENSNYETKNESSAPDCESVWVSNYKRHLIEYRAMDPNRRPRLPKIAYKQGLNVSLKEANEAICDDLTEQTDLEEIYLRMYCAASTTIEQSGMKINTEAKFYSSKTEIPAWLQ
;
A
#
# COMPACT_ATOMS: atom_id res chain seq x y z
N MET A 1 -56.46 -14.25 11.12
CA MET A 1 -55.66 -13.27 10.34
C MET A 1 -54.36 -13.95 9.96
N ILE A 2 -54.18 -14.20 8.66
CA ILE A 2 -53.11 -15.00 8.06
C ILE A 2 -51.87 -14.13 7.88
N LYS A 3 -50.68 -14.61 8.24
CA LYS A 3 -49.41 -14.18 7.63
C LYS A 3 -48.55 -15.39 7.34
N ALA A 4 -48.37 -15.63 6.05
CA ALA A 4 -47.65 -16.75 5.45
C ALA A 4 -46.14 -16.55 5.52
N ASN A 5 -45.42 -17.64 5.79
CA ASN A 5 -43.97 -17.76 5.67
C ASN A 5 -43.60 -17.96 4.19
N ASN A 6 -42.83 -17.04 3.61
CA ASN A 6 -42.21 -17.23 2.31
C ASN A 6 -40.86 -17.96 2.48
N LYS A 7 -40.83 -19.25 2.12
CA LYS A 7 -39.60 -19.97 1.78
C LYS A 7 -39.28 -19.65 0.31
N ALA A 8 -38.10 -19.10 0.06
CA ALA A 8 -37.55 -19.01 -1.29
C ALA A 8 -36.92 -20.37 -1.65
N GLU A 9 -37.47 -21.04 -2.66
CA GLU A 9 -36.92 -22.24 -3.25
C GLU A 9 -35.88 -21.85 -4.31
N LEU A 10 -34.65 -22.35 -4.13
CA LEU A 10 -33.54 -22.27 -5.07
C LEU A 10 -33.70 -23.40 -6.09
N ASN A 11 -34.05 -23.06 -7.32
CA ASN A 11 -34.19 -24.01 -8.43
C ASN A 11 -33.17 -23.64 -9.52
N ILE A 12 -32.02 -24.31 -9.54
CA ILE A 12 -31.04 -24.21 -10.63
C ILE A 12 -31.09 -25.55 -11.39
N LEU A 13 -31.74 -25.51 -12.54
CA LEU A 13 -31.87 -26.64 -13.45
C LEU A 13 -30.63 -26.76 -14.34
N HIS A 14 -30.14 -27.99 -14.45
CA HIS A 14 -29.16 -28.46 -15.40
C HIS A 14 -29.56 -28.20 -16.86
N HIS A 15 -28.60 -27.78 -17.69
CA HIS A 15 -28.54 -28.22 -19.08
C HIS A 15 -27.13 -28.68 -19.45
N ALA A 16 -27.10 -29.83 -20.12
CA ALA A 16 -25.94 -30.61 -20.50
C ALA A 16 -25.73 -30.54 -22.02
N GLN A 17 -24.56 -31.07 -22.42
CA GLN A 17 -24.19 -31.63 -23.73
C GLN A 17 -23.58 -30.69 -24.79
N GLY A 18 -22.39 -31.12 -25.27
CA GLY A 18 -22.00 -30.97 -26.68
C GLY A 18 -20.52 -30.70 -26.94
N SER A 19 -19.68 -31.74 -26.92
CA SER A 19 -18.34 -31.78 -27.57
C SER A 19 -18.47 -31.60 -29.11
N PRO A 20 -17.44 -31.28 -29.93
CA PRO A 20 -16.15 -32.00 -29.99
C PRO A 20 -14.87 -31.17 -30.31
N GLN A 21 -13.74 -31.81 -30.02
CA GLN A 21 -12.37 -31.51 -30.45
C GLN A 21 -12.23 -31.55 -31.99
N PRO A 22 -11.27 -30.81 -32.57
CA PRO A 22 -10.50 -31.38 -33.67
C PRO A 22 -8.99 -31.27 -33.43
N ASP A 23 -8.31 -32.31 -33.90
CA ASP A 23 -6.88 -32.55 -33.85
C ASP A 23 -6.13 -31.84 -34.99
N GLU A 24 -4.87 -31.51 -34.67
CA GLU A 24 -3.65 -31.52 -35.48
C GLU A 24 -3.37 -30.54 -36.64
N GLU A 25 -2.04 -30.36 -36.79
CA GLU A 25 -1.26 -29.79 -37.90
C GLU A 25 -1.06 -28.25 -37.88
N SER A 26 0.09 -27.66 -38.21
CA SER A 26 1.46 -28.11 -38.51
C SER A 26 2.32 -26.84 -38.71
N SER A 27 3.55 -26.86 -38.19
CA SER A 27 4.79 -26.24 -38.71
C SER A 27 4.95 -24.72 -38.95
N THR A 28 6.20 -24.31 -38.64
CA THR A 28 6.97 -23.14 -39.11
C THR A 28 6.66 -21.80 -38.40
N ALA A 29 7.62 -20.96 -38.01
CA ALA A 29 9.02 -20.83 -38.32
C ALA A 29 9.75 -20.12 -37.16
N SER A 30 11.06 -20.36 -37.05
CA SER A 30 11.99 -19.58 -36.24
C SER A 30 12.00 -18.11 -36.65
N GLU A 31 12.04 -17.20 -35.66
CA GLU A 31 12.76 -15.94 -35.81
C GLU A 31 13.36 -15.51 -34.46
N ASN A 32 14.68 -15.32 -34.50
CA ASN A 32 15.53 -14.93 -33.40
C ASN A 32 15.17 -13.52 -32.89
N SER A 33 14.75 -13.39 -31.63
CA SER A 33 14.88 -12.11 -30.91
C SER A 33 16.09 -12.18 -29.99
N ASN A 34 17.23 -11.82 -30.57
CA ASN A 34 18.45 -11.51 -29.83
C ASN A 34 18.22 -10.16 -29.15
N TYR A 35 17.64 -10.15 -27.94
CA TYR A 35 17.62 -8.93 -27.15
C TYR A 35 19.01 -8.77 -26.53
N GLU A 36 19.79 -7.87 -27.13
CA GLU A 36 20.93 -7.24 -26.47
C GLU A 36 20.46 -6.70 -25.13
N THR A 37 20.80 -7.42 -24.06
CA THR A 37 20.75 -6.87 -22.71
C THR A 37 21.82 -5.78 -22.65
N LYS A 38 21.42 -4.56 -23.02
CA LYS A 38 22.16 -3.36 -22.64
C LYS A 38 22.25 -3.39 -21.11
N ASN A 39 23.42 -3.78 -20.63
CA ASN A 39 23.86 -3.46 -19.28
C ASN A 39 24.00 -1.92 -19.24
N GLU A 40 22.87 -1.25 -19.06
CA GLU A 40 22.84 0.09 -18.51
C GLU A 40 23.34 -0.07 -17.08
N SER A 41 24.66 0.07 -16.93
CA SER A 41 25.30 0.37 -15.67
C SER A 41 24.75 1.73 -15.23
N SER A 42 23.58 1.71 -14.61
CA SER A 42 23.00 2.85 -13.93
C SER A 42 24.08 3.38 -12.99
N ALA A 43 24.45 4.64 -13.18
CA ALA A 43 25.23 5.36 -12.18
C ALA A 43 24.56 5.17 -10.81
N PRO A 44 25.31 5.12 -9.70
CA PRO A 44 24.67 5.09 -8.39
C PRO A 44 23.82 6.35 -8.28
N ASP A 45 22.50 6.18 -8.35
CA ASP A 45 21.56 7.25 -8.12
C ASP A 45 21.92 7.88 -6.78
N CYS A 46 22.13 9.19 -6.78
CA CYS A 46 22.44 9.95 -5.59
C CYS A 46 21.20 9.89 -4.68
N GLU A 47 21.14 8.86 -3.85
CA GLU A 47 20.02 8.60 -2.97
C GLU A 47 19.89 9.72 -1.93
N SER A 48 18.68 10.27 -1.79
CA SER A 48 18.47 11.37 -0.85
C SER A 48 18.67 10.89 0.59
N VAL A 49 19.11 11.81 1.46
CA VAL A 49 19.25 11.55 2.91
C VAL A 49 17.91 11.12 3.53
N TRP A 50 16.79 11.62 3.00
CA TRP A 50 15.45 11.22 3.45
C TRP A 50 15.18 9.75 3.13
N VAL A 51 15.43 9.33 1.89
CA VAL A 51 15.20 7.94 1.46
C VAL A 51 16.10 6.98 2.24
N SER A 52 17.34 7.37 2.50
CA SER A 52 18.27 6.58 3.33
C SER A 52 17.74 6.36 4.76
N ASN A 53 17.24 7.42 5.40
CA ASN A 53 16.64 7.33 6.73
C ASN A 53 15.33 6.55 6.74
N TYR A 54 14.52 6.70 5.69
CA TYR A 54 13.29 5.92 5.50
C TYR A 54 13.57 4.42 5.41
N LYS A 55 14.54 4.00 4.58
CA LYS A 55 14.96 2.59 4.47
C LYS A 55 15.51 2.06 5.78
N ARG A 56 16.28 2.87 6.52
CA ARG A 56 16.75 2.51 7.87
C ARG A 56 15.58 2.20 8.81
N HIS A 57 14.57 3.07 8.86
CA HIS A 57 13.38 2.84 9.67
C HIS A 57 12.59 1.60 9.22
N LEU A 58 12.44 1.37 7.91
CA LEU A 58 11.77 0.16 7.41
C LEU A 58 12.45 -1.11 7.94
N ILE A 59 13.77 -1.20 7.88
CA ILE A 59 14.52 -2.36 8.38
C ILE A 59 14.29 -2.54 9.89
N GLU A 60 14.36 -1.45 10.66
CA GLU A 60 14.18 -1.46 12.11
C GLU A 60 12.77 -1.92 12.52
N TYR A 61 11.73 -1.34 11.93
CA TYR A 61 10.34 -1.58 12.33
C TYR A 61 9.71 -2.81 11.68
N ARG A 62 10.24 -3.29 10.55
CA ARG A 62 9.78 -4.55 9.93
C ARG A 62 10.11 -5.76 10.81
N ALA A 63 11.22 -5.73 11.54
CA ALA A 63 11.58 -6.77 12.49
C ALA A 63 10.75 -6.75 13.80
N MET A 64 9.95 -5.70 14.01
CA MET A 64 9.14 -5.53 15.22
C MET A 64 7.80 -6.25 15.10
N ASP A 65 7.34 -6.85 16.22
CA ASP A 65 6.00 -7.44 16.36
C ASP A 65 4.93 -6.40 15.97
N PRO A 66 4.08 -6.70 14.97
CA PRO A 66 3.05 -5.78 14.47
C PRO A 66 2.15 -5.21 15.56
N ASN A 67 1.82 -6.03 16.57
CA ASN A 67 0.94 -5.64 17.67
C ASN A 67 1.60 -4.72 18.69
N ARG A 68 2.93 -4.64 18.67
CA ARG A 68 3.73 -3.77 19.55
C ARG A 68 4.22 -2.52 18.85
N ARG A 69 3.91 -2.36 17.55
CA ARG A 69 4.32 -1.17 16.81
C ARG A 69 3.68 0.08 17.42
N PRO A 70 4.46 1.17 17.61
CA PRO A 70 3.93 2.42 18.11
C PRO A 70 2.88 3.01 17.16
N ARG A 71 2.00 3.86 17.71
CA ARG A 71 0.97 4.58 16.93
C ARG A 71 1.62 5.52 15.92
N LEU A 72 0.97 5.70 14.77
CA LEU A 72 1.37 6.70 13.76
C LEU A 72 1.55 8.08 14.42
N PRO A 73 2.73 8.68 14.26
CA PRO A 73 3.01 9.95 14.90
C PRO A 73 2.27 11.08 14.19
N LYS A 74 1.73 12.03 14.96
CA LYS A 74 1.04 13.19 14.40
C LYS A 74 2.05 14.25 14.01
N ILE A 75 2.05 14.61 12.73
CA ILE A 75 2.92 15.67 12.18
C ILE A 75 2.18 17.00 12.26
N ALA A 76 2.73 17.96 13.00
CA ALA A 76 2.24 19.34 12.96
C ALA A 76 2.74 20.01 11.69
N TYR A 77 1.83 20.53 10.87
CA TYR A 77 2.20 21.19 9.62
C TYR A 77 3.07 22.43 9.87
N LYS A 78 4.17 22.55 9.11
CA LYS A 78 5.08 23.69 9.06
C LYS A 78 5.42 23.98 7.60
N GLN A 79 5.67 25.25 7.28
CA GLN A 79 5.86 25.71 5.91
C GLN A 79 7.03 25.03 5.16
N GLY A 80 8.02 24.50 5.90
CA GLY A 80 9.15 23.74 5.34
C GLY A 80 8.94 22.24 5.13
N LEU A 81 7.80 21.67 5.53
CA LEU A 81 7.55 20.23 5.45
C LEU A 81 7.16 19.74 4.06
N ASN A 82 6.78 20.62 3.15
CA ASN A 82 6.23 20.23 1.85
C ASN A 82 7.22 19.40 1.03
N VAL A 83 8.52 19.70 1.11
CA VAL A 83 9.55 18.93 0.40
C VAL A 83 9.63 17.51 0.96
N SER A 84 9.77 17.36 2.27
CA SER A 84 9.83 16.04 2.91
C SER A 84 8.53 15.23 2.73
N LEU A 85 7.36 15.88 2.73
CA LEU A 85 6.09 15.22 2.46
C LEU A 85 5.97 14.78 1.00
N LYS A 86 6.51 15.54 0.05
CA LYS A 86 6.56 15.15 -1.36
C LYS A 86 7.46 13.94 -1.55
N GLU A 87 8.67 13.96 -1.00
CA GLU A 87 9.60 12.83 -1.01
C GLU A 87 8.99 11.59 -0.35
N ALA A 88 8.29 11.77 0.78
CA ALA A 88 7.58 10.69 1.45
C ALA A 88 6.49 10.06 0.58
N ASN A 89 5.67 10.88 -0.08
CA ASN A 89 4.62 10.38 -0.95
C ASN A 89 5.20 9.64 -2.15
N GLU A 90 6.24 10.17 -2.79
CA GLU A 90 6.90 9.51 -3.93
C GLU A 90 7.45 8.14 -3.50
N ALA A 91 8.24 8.11 -2.42
CA ALA A 91 8.82 6.87 -1.92
C ALA A 91 7.76 5.83 -1.52
N ILE A 92 6.67 6.24 -0.88
CA ILE A 92 5.58 5.33 -0.49
C ILE A 92 4.84 4.83 -1.73
N CYS A 93 4.50 5.70 -2.68
CA CYS A 93 3.76 5.31 -3.88
C CYS A 93 4.56 4.36 -4.77
N ASP A 94 5.87 4.56 -4.90
CA ASP A 94 6.76 3.66 -5.66
C ASP A 94 6.83 2.26 -5.03
N ASP A 95 6.70 2.21 -3.71
CA ASP A 95 6.85 1.01 -2.90
C ASP A 95 5.53 0.23 -2.66
N LEU A 96 4.39 0.88 -2.86
CA LEU A 96 3.06 0.29 -2.68
C LEU A 96 2.55 -0.29 -4.01
N THR A 97 2.23 -1.58 -3.98
CA THR A 97 1.56 -2.27 -5.10
C THR A 97 0.08 -2.54 -4.77
N GLU A 98 -0.73 -2.90 -5.76
CA GLU A 98 -2.17 -3.20 -5.59
C GLU A 98 -2.47 -4.31 -4.58
N GLN A 99 -1.49 -5.17 -4.28
CA GLN A 99 -1.63 -6.30 -3.36
C GLN A 99 -1.04 -6.04 -1.97
N THR A 100 -0.70 -4.79 -1.65
CA THR A 100 -0.08 -4.48 -0.35
C THR A 100 -1.11 -4.59 0.78
N ASP A 101 -0.79 -5.34 1.82
CA ASP A 101 -1.66 -5.47 2.98
C ASP A 101 -1.68 -4.18 3.83
N LEU A 102 -2.70 -4.07 4.71
CA LEU A 102 -2.86 -2.91 5.57
C LEU A 102 -1.71 -2.76 6.58
N GLU A 103 -1.05 -3.86 6.94
CA GLU A 103 0.02 -3.86 7.93
C GLU A 103 1.30 -3.23 7.36
N GLU A 104 1.65 -3.57 6.14
CA GLU A 104 2.76 -3.02 5.39
C GLU A 104 2.49 -1.56 5.02
N ILE A 105 1.26 -1.21 4.62
CA ILE A 105 0.86 0.20 4.45
C ILE A 105 1.10 0.98 5.75
N TYR A 106 0.65 0.44 6.89
CA TYR A 106 0.85 1.08 8.19
C TYR A 106 2.34 1.26 8.51
N LEU A 107 3.15 0.22 8.30
CA LEU A 107 4.59 0.25 8.53
C LEU A 107 5.27 1.34 7.69
N ARG A 108 4.96 1.39 6.39
CA ARG A 108 5.52 2.38 5.46
C ARG A 108 5.15 3.80 5.85
N MET A 109 3.87 4.03 6.17
CA MET A 109 3.39 5.33 6.65
C MET A 109 4.07 5.74 7.97
N TYR A 110 4.28 4.78 8.88
CA TYR A 110 4.96 5.04 10.15
C TYR A 110 6.42 5.44 9.94
N CYS A 111 7.13 4.72 9.08
CA CYS A 111 8.53 5.00 8.78
C CYS A 111 8.68 6.36 8.10
N ALA A 112 7.84 6.68 7.12
CA ALA A 112 7.85 7.96 6.44
C ALA A 112 7.56 9.13 7.39
N ALA A 113 6.57 8.97 8.28
CA ALA A 113 6.23 9.99 9.26
C ALA A 113 7.35 10.20 10.29
N SER A 114 7.96 9.11 10.77
CA SER A 114 9.08 9.16 11.71
C SER A 114 10.31 9.84 11.09
N THR A 115 10.66 9.49 9.85
CA THR A 115 11.75 10.14 9.10
C THR A 115 11.49 11.64 8.93
N THR A 116 10.27 12.01 8.56
CA THR A 116 9.89 13.42 8.36
C THR A 116 10.00 14.22 9.66
N ILE A 117 9.59 13.63 10.79
CA ILE A 117 9.70 14.27 12.10
C ILE A 117 11.16 14.44 12.52
N GLU A 118 11.97 13.39 12.35
CA GLU A 118 13.40 13.38 12.69
C GLU A 118 14.17 14.44 11.90
N GLN A 119 14.02 14.47 10.57
CA GLN A 119 14.68 15.46 9.73
C GLN A 119 14.26 16.90 10.04
N SER A 120 13.01 17.10 10.45
CA SER A 120 12.48 18.42 10.77
C SER A 120 12.83 18.88 12.18
N GLY A 121 13.55 18.08 12.96
CA GLY A 121 13.85 18.34 14.37
C GLY A 121 12.59 18.48 15.24
N MET A 122 11.47 17.90 14.81
CA MET A 122 10.22 17.97 15.55
C MET A 122 10.19 16.90 16.63
N LYS A 123 9.54 17.19 17.76
CA LYS A 123 9.28 16.17 18.77
C LYS A 123 8.12 15.30 18.32
N ILE A 124 8.30 13.99 18.35
CA ILE A 124 7.19 13.05 18.16
C ILE A 124 6.22 13.26 19.31
N ASN A 125 5.02 13.75 19.01
CA ASN A 125 3.97 13.81 20.01
C ASN A 125 3.33 12.41 20.12
N THR A 126 3.94 11.55 20.93
CA THR A 126 3.40 10.21 21.27
C THR A 126 2.35 10.28 22.37
N GLU A 127 2.14 11.44 23.00
CA GLU A 127 1.11 11.59 24.01
C GLU A 127 -0.25 11.39 23.34
N ALA A 128 -0.83 10.22 23.63
CA ALA A 128 -2.26 10.01 23.57
C ALA A 128 -2.91 10.94 24.60
N LYS A 129 -2.92 12.25 24.33
CA LYS A 129 -4.01 13.08 24.82
C LYS A 129 -5.23 12.45 24.18
N PHE A 130 -5.98 11.70 25.00
CA PHE A 130 -7.35 11.35 24.73
C PHE A 130 -8.02 12.66 24.31
N TYR A 131 -8.09 12.90 23.00
CA TYR A 131 -8.95 13.95 22.49
C TYR A 131 -10.33 13.46 22.89
N SER A 132 -10.90 14.12 23.90
CA SER A 132 -12.24 13.82 24.38
C SER A 132 -13.14 13.78 23.17
N SER A 133 -14.02 12.79 23.13
CA SER A 133 -15.10 12.60 22.17
C SER A 133 -15.93 13.89 21.98
N LYS A 134 -15.42 14.84 21.21
CA LYS A 134 -16.30 15.68 20.41
C LYS A 134 -16.60 14.81 19.21
N THR A 135 -17.82 14.33 19.12
CA THR A 135 -18.39 13.83 17.88
C THR A 135 -18.18 14.93 16.85
N GLU A 136 -17.08 14.83 16.09
CA GLU A 136 -16.90 15.62 14.89
C GLU A 136 -18.04 15.21 13.98
N ILE A 137 -19.09 16.02 13.96
CA ILE A 137 -20.13 15.90 12.94
C ILE A 137 -19.37 16.05 11.63
N PRO A 138 -19.29 14.99 10.81
CA PRO A 138 -18.54 15.07 9.57
C PRO A 138 -19.11 16.21 8.73
N ALA A 139 -18.26 16.90 7.97
CA ALA A 139 -18.60 18.16 7.31
C ALA A 139 -19.84 18.08 6.40
N TRP A 140 -20.21 16.88 5.94
CA TRP A 140 -21.42 16.64 5.14
C TRP A 140 -22.72 16.51 5.95
N LEU A 141 -22.66 16.61 7.27
CA LEU A 141 -23.80 16.62 8.19
C LEU A 141 -24.01 17.99 8.88
N GLN A 142 -23.28 19.04 8.46
CA GLN A 142 -23.44 20.42 8.95
C GLN A 142 -24.31 21.27 8.03
#